data_AF-A0A973U6E6-F1
#
_entry.id   AF-A0A973U6E6-F1
#
_cell.length_a   1.000
_cell.length_b   1.000
_cell.length_c   1.000
_cell.angle_alpha   90.00
_cell.angle_beta   90.00
_cell.angle_gamma   90.00
#
_symmetry.space_group_name_H-M   'P 1'
#
loop_
_entity.id
_entity.type
_entity.pdbx_description
1 polymer ?
#
loop_
_entity_poly.entity_id
_entity_poly.type
_entity_poly.pdbx_seq_one_letter_code
_entity_poly.pdbx_strand_id
1 'polypeptide(L)' 'MESNERYYRRRAVEERMAAQRAMTEQARAWHAKLAADFAERAQISTVVATA' A
#
# COMPACT_ATOMS: atom_id res chain seq x y z
N MET A 1 12.67 4.59 -14.54
CA MET A 1 11.86 3.67 -13.73
C MET A 1 10.76 4.50 -13.10
N GLU A 2 9.50 4.32 -13.49
CA GLU A 2 8.39 4.95 -12.77
C GLU A 2 8.53 4.51 -11.30
N SER A 3 8.93 5.44 -10.42
CA SER A 3 9.57 5.08 -9.16
C SER A 3 8.71 4.08 -8.39
N ASN A 4 9.32 2.98 -7.97
CA ASN A 4 8.69 1.95 -7.14
C ASN A 4 7.89 2.59 -5.97
N GLU A 5 8.34 3.73 -5.45
CA GLU A 5 7.60 4.57 -4.51
C GLU A 5 6.20 4.98 -4.99
N ARG A 6 6.06 5.59 -6.18
CA ARG A 6 4.76 6.04 -6.69
C ARG A 6 3.81 4.86 -6.91
N TYR A 7 4.34 3.76 -7.41
CA TYR A 7 3.60 2.51 -7.57
C TYR A 7 3.09 2.00 -6.21
N TYR A 8 3.98 1.85 -5.22
CA TYR A 8 3.62 1.36 -3.89
C TYR A 8 2.69 2.33 -3.16
N ARG A 9 2.86 3.63 -3.29
CA ARG A 9 1.96 4.63 -2.71
C ARG A 9 0.55 4.53 -3.31
N ARG A 10 0.43 4.37 -4.63
CA ARG A 10 -0.88 4.16 -5.28
C ARG A 10 -1.52 2.86 -4.81
N ARG A 11 -0.78 1.75 -4.79
CA ARG A 11 -1.28 0.44 -4.31
C ARG A 11 -1.74 0.50 -2.85
N ALA A 12 -1.00 1.17 -1.96
CA ALA A 12 -1.41 1.33 -0.57
C ALA A 12 -2.78 2.01 -0.42
N VAL A 13 -3.05 3.02 -1.25
CA VAL A 13 -4.35 3.72 -1.26
C VAL A 13 -5.46 2.83 -1.83
N GLU A 14 -5.20 2.13 -2.93
CA GLU A 14 -6.16 1.18 -3.53
C GLU A 14 -6.58 0.10 -2.54
N GLU A 15 -5.62 -0.52 -1.86
CA GLU A 15 -5.88 -1.56 -0.85
C GLU A 15 -6.64 -0.99 0.35
N ARG A 16 -6.33 0.23 0.80
CA ARG A 16 -7.09 0.89 1.87
C ARG A 16 -8.55 1.12 1.46
N MET A 17 -8.79 1.54 0.22
CA MET A 17 -10.14 1.69 -0.31
C MET A 17 -10.86 0.34 -0.45
N ALA A 18 -10.13 -0.72 -0.84
CA ALA A 18 -10.68 -2.07 -0.87
C ALA A 18 -11.07 -2.57 0.52
N ALA A 19 -10.25 -2.30 1.55
CA ALA A 19 -10.57 -2.61 2.94
C ALA A 19 -11.87 -1.94 3.41
N GLN A 20 -12.08 -0.67 3.03
CA GLN A 20 -13.31 0.06 3.35
C GLN A 20 -14.54 -0.50 2.65
N ARG A 21 -14.39 -1.00 1.42
CA ARG A 21 -15.48 -1.60 0.63
C ARG A 21 -15.72 -3.07 0.95
N ALA A 22 -14.78 -3.73 1.63
CA ALA A 22 -14.87 -5.14 1.95
C ALA A 22 -16.07 -5.44 2.87
N MET A 23 -16.92 -6.35 2.40
CA MET A 23 -18.13 -6.76 3.13
C MET A 23 -17.81 -7.70 4.29
N THR A 24 -16.75 -8.50 4.19
CA THR A 24 -16.34 -9.42 5.25
C THR A 24 -15.18 -8.86 6.06
N GLU A 25 -15.16 -9.17 7.35
CA GLU A 25 -14.09 -8.75 8.26
C GLU A 25 -12.73 -9.32 7.83
N GLN A 26 -12.71 -10.57 7.37
CA GLN A 26 -11.49 -11.21 6.87
C GLN A 26 -10.92 -10.50 5.64
N ALA A 27 -11.76 -10.13 4.66
CA ALA A 27 -11.30 -9.37 3.51
C ALA A 27 -10.83 -7.96 3.90
N ARG A 28 -11.54 -7.30 4.84
CA ARG A 28 -11.12 -6.00 5.39
C ARG A 28 -9.73 -6.09 6.03
N ALA A 29 -9.51 -7.08 6.89
CA ALA A 29 -8.23 -7.29 7.56
C ALA A 29 -7.10 -7.60 6.56
N TRP A 30 -7.39 -8.42 5.55
CA TRP A 30 -6.44 -8.74 4.48
C TRP A 30 -6.02 -7.48 3.69
N HIS A 31 -6.99 -6.70 3.20
CA HIS A 31 -6.70 -5.47 2.47
C HIS A 31 -6.04 -4.41 3.35
N ALA A 32 -6.41 -4.30 4.63
CA ALA A 32 -5.77 -3.40 5.57
C ALA A 32 -4.28 -3.76 5.78
N LYS A 33 -3.97 -5.06 5.89
CA LYS A 33 -2.59 -5.54 5.96
C LYS A 33 -1.82 -5.17 4.68
N LEU A 34 -2.36 -5.47 3.50
CA LEU A 34 -1.71 -5.12 2.23
C LEU A 34 -1.46 -3.62 2.09
N ALA A 35 -2.42 -2.78 2.52
CA ALA A 35 -2.25 -1.34 2.51
C ALA A 35 -1.06 -0.89 3.36
N ALA A 36 -0.87 -1.50 4.53
CA ALA A 36 0.27 -1.21 5.41
C ALA A 36 1.60 -1.67 4.77
N ASP A 37 1.65 -2.90 4.24
CA ASP A 37 2.86 -3.46 3.61
C ASP A 37 3.30 -2.61 2.40
N PHE A 38 2.36 -2.13 1.57
CA PHE A 38 2.68 -1.25 0.46
C PHE A 38 3.11 0.15 0.93
N ALA A 39 2.51 0.69 2.00
CA ALA A 39 2.93 1.97 2.56
C ALA A 39 4.36 1.93 3.10
N GLU A 40 4.75 0.84 3.76
CA GLU A 40 6.12 0.61 4.23
C GLU A 40 7.11 0.53 3.06
N ARG A 41 6.80 -0.26 2.03
CA ARG A 41 7.64 -0.37 0.82
C ARG A 41 7.77 0.97 0.09
N ALA A 42 6.74 1.81 0.09
CA ALA A 42 6.81 3.15 -0.48
C ALA A 42 7.80 4.03 0.31
N GLN A 43 7.81 3.94 1.64
CA GLN A 43 8.76 4.67 2.49
C GLN A 43 10.20 4.21 2.22
N ILE A 44 10.45 2.90 2.18
CA ILE A 44 11.78 2.34 1.86
C ILE A 44 12.24 2.79 0.48
N SER A 45 11.35 2.76 -0.52
CA SER A 45 11.66 3.20 -1.88
C SER A 45 11.99 4.70 -1.96
N THR A 46 11.41 5.51 -1.06
CA THR A 46 11.72 6.94 -0.94
C THR A 46 13.13 7.14 -0.37
N VAL A 47 13.49 6.39 0.67
CA VAL A 47 14.82 6.44 1.31
C VAL A 47 15.92 6.05 0.31
N VAL A 48 15.73 4.98 -0.46
CA VAL A 48 16.71 4.53 -1.46
C VAL A 48 16.82 5.49 -2.65
N ALA A 49 15.75 6.19 -3.01
CA ALA A 49 15.79 7.16 -4.11
C ALA A 49 16.44 8.51 -3.73
N THR A 50 16.63 8.78 -2.43
CA THR A 50 17.19 10.03 -1.91
C THR A 50 18.58 9.90 -1.31
N ALA A 51 19.11 8.67 -1.17
CA ALA A 51 20.48 8.36 -0.73
C ALA A 51 21.45 8.25 -1.90
#